data_AF-A0A3R6W8X6-F1
#
_entry.id   AF-A0A3R6W8X6-F1
#
_cell.length_a   1.000
_cell.length_b   1.000
_cell.length_c   1.000
_cell.angle_alpha   90.00
_cell.angle_beta   90.00
_cell.angle_gamma   90.00
#
_symmetry.space_group_name_H-M   'P 1'
#
loop_
_entity.id
_entity.type
_entity.pdbx_description
1 polymer ?
#
loop_
_entity_poly.entity_id
_entity_poly.type
_entity_poly.pdbx_seq_one_letter_code
_entity_poly.pdbx_strand_id
1 'polypeptide(L)'
;MGKAMQKQLAWSTDIDLALLREVVRVEPYDGEYGTLTARWKAIASSLSTLFECEIPYRSARDHYEFMVETFKSTDKAQRLWGTGSDEEVTEQVQLLQDLVDRRAATDEAKKSKKDKEQKKRDSLESTGSQLCLEAEQRVVKRQRSVSSVTTKKEDPDAVAQDLLEFEKKKAF
;
A
#
# COMPACT_ATOMS: atom_id res chain seq x y z
N MET A 1 -24.08 39.94 -23.75
CA MET A 1 -23.66 38.81 -22.89
C MET A 1 -24.38 37.55 -23.37
N GLY A 2 -23.73 36.75 -24.21
CA GLY A 2 -24.25 35.44 -24.60
C GLY A 2 -23.45 34.38 -23.86
N LYS A 3 -24.01 33.75 -22.82
CA LYS A 3 -23.41 32.53 -22.28
C LYS A 3 -23.49 31.51 -23.42
N ALA A 4 -22.35 31.10 -23.96
CA ALA A 4 -22.29 29.97 -24.87
C ALA A 4 -22.98 28.80 -24.15
N MET A 5 -24.09 28.35 -24.71
CA MET A 5 -24.82 27.19 -24.24
C MET A 5 -23.85 26.02 -24.39
N GLN A 6 -23.13 25.69 -23.32
CA GLN A 6 -22.25 24.54 -23.31
C GLN A 6 -23.14 23.35 -23.66
N LYS A 7 -22.93 22.78 -24.84
CA LYS A 7 -23.67 21.61 -25.29
C LYS A 7 -23.39 20.55 -24.24
N GLN A 8 -24.43 20.17 -23.50
CA GLN A 8 -24.32 19.08 -22.56
C GLN A 8 -23.91 17.85 -23.36
N LEU A 9 -22.73 17.30 -23.07
CA LEU A 9 -22.22 16.11 -23.74
C LEU A 9 -23.27 15.00 -23.61
N ALA A 10 -23.79 14.54 -24.74
CA ALA A 10 -24.65 13.38 -24.78
C ALA A 10 -23.76 12.13 -24.79
N TRP A 11 -23.73 11.40 -23.68
CA TRP A 11 -23.05 10.11 -23.62
C TRP A 11 -23.80 9.11 -24.49
N SER A 12 -23.08 8.51 -25.43
CA SER A 12 -23.57 7.46 -26.32
C SER A 12 -22.73 6.20 -26.10
N THR A 13 -23.24 5.06 -26.54
CA THR A 13 -22.54 3.77 -26.44
C THR A 13 -21.15 3.81 -27.10
N ASP A 14 -20.98 4.55 -28.20
CA ASP A 14 -19.67 4.72 -28.85
C ASP A 14 -18.67 5.47 -27.95
N ILE A 15 -19.14 6.55 -27.28
CA ILE A 15 -18.31 7.33 -26.36
C ILE A 15 -18.00 6.50 -25.11
N ASP A 16 -18.95 5.71 -24.62
CA ASP A 16 -18.79 4.83 -23.47
C ASP A 16 -17.72 3.76 -23.76
N LEU A 17 -17.80 3.10 -24.91
CA LEU A 17 -16.80 2.12 -25.34
C LEU A 17 -15.41 2.75 -25.52
N ALA A 18 -15.33 3.91 -26.15
CA ALA A 18 -14.06 4.62 -26.31
C ALA A 18 -13.47 5.02 -24.95
N LEU A 19 -14.31 5.48 -24.01
CA LEU A 19 -13.90 5.82 -22.65
C LEU A 19 -13.34 4.59 -21.92
N LEU A 20 -14.03 3.44 -21.99
CA LEU A 20 -13.56 2.20 -21.36
C LEU A 20 -12.23 1.73 -21.96
N ARG A 21 -12.11 1.73 -23.29
CA ARG A 21 -10.85 1.36 -23.98
C ARG A 21 -9.71 2.29 -23.59
N GLU A 22 -9.95 3.58 -23.49
CA GLU A 22 -8.95 4.55 -23.05
C GLU A 22 -8.56 4.38 -21.57
N VAL A 23 -9.50 4.04 -20.70
CA VAL A 23 -9.22 3.71 -19.29
C VAL A 23 -8.35 2.45 -19.20
N VAL A 24 -8.60 1.42 -20.02
CA VAL A 24 -7.75 0.22 -20.12
C VAL A 24 -6.35 0.57 -20.61
N ARG A 25 -6.23 1.47 -21.59
CA ARG A 25 -4.94 1.85 -22.19
C ARG A 25 -4.09 2.74 -21.28
N VAL A 26 -4.71 3.70 -20.60
CA VAL A 26 -4.02 4.71 -19.78
C VAL A 26 -3.79 4.25 -18.34
N GLU A 27 -4.60 3.30 -17.87
CA GLU A 27 -4.57 2.75 -16.51
C GLU A 27 -4.46 3.86 -15.45
N PRO A 28 -5.51 4.72 -15.32
CA PRO A 28 -5.43 5.94 -14.50
C PRO A 28 -5.12 5.68 -13.02
N TYR A 29 -5.43 4.47 -12.52
CA TYR A 29 -5.23 4.07 -11.13
C TYR A 29 -3.91 3.33 -10.83
N ASP A 30 -3.13 2.98 -11.86
CA ASP A 30 -1.83 2.33 -11.70
C ASP A 30 -0.64 3.31 -11.78
N GLY A 31 -0.93 4.61 -11.78
CA GLY A 31 0.09 5.65 -11.76
C GLY A 31 0.68 5.93 -10.37
N GLU A 32 1.83 6.62 -10.37
CA GLU A 32 2.41 7.21 -9.17
C GLU A 32 1.44 8.19 -8.50
N TYR A 33 1.64 8.41 -7.19
CA TYR A 33 0.85 9.36 -6.42
C TYR A 33 0.85 10.74 -7.08
N GLY A 34 -0.33 11.35 -7.21
CA GLY A 34 -0.50 12.65 -7.86
C GLY A 34 -0.64 12.62 -9.39
N THR A 35 -0.45 11.47 -10.05
CA THR A 35 -0.59 11.39 -11.53
C THR A 35 -2.03 11.16 -12.02
N LEU A 36 -2.94 10.79 -11.11
CA LEU A 36 -4.34 10.46 -11.43
C LEU A 36 -5.04 11.55 -12.27
N THR A 37 -4.93 12.82 -11.85
CA THR A 37 -5.56 13.93 -12.58
C THR A 37 -4.95 14.12 -13.97
N ALA A 38 -3.64 13.97 -14.12
CA ALA A 38 -2.99 14.08 -15.42
C ALA A 38 -3.42 12.96 -16.37
N ARG A 39 -3.54 11.73 -15.86
CA ARG A 39 -4.02 10.57 -16.63
C ARG A 39 -5.47 10.74 -17.09
N TRP A 40 -6.37 11.21 -16.22
CA TRP A 40 -7.75 11.52 -16.62
C TRP A 40 -7.84 12.66 -17.64
N LYS A 41 -6.98 13.68 -17.53
CA LYS A 41 -6.88 14.73 -18.56
C LYS A 41 -6.44 14.16 -19.91
N ALA A 42 -5.51 13.20 -19.93
CA ALA A 42 -5.07 12.54 -21.16
C ALA A 42 -6.20 11.72 -21.81
N ILE A 43 -6.96 10.95 -21.01
CA ILE A 43 -8.15 10.22 -21.48
C ILE A 43 -9.16 11.20 -22.09
N ALA A 44 -9.50 12.25 -21.36
CA ALA A 44 -10.47 13.24 -21.79
C ALA A 44 -10.04 13.98 -23.07
N SER A 45 -8.75 14.29 -23.20
CA SER A 45 -8.19 14.90 -24.42
C SER A 45 -8.25 13.96 -25.61
N SER A 46 -7.98 12.67 -25.39
CA SER A 46 -8.04 11.64 -26.43
C SER A 46 -9.47 11.46 -26.94
N LEU A 47 -10.45 11.38 -26.03
CA LEU A 47 -11.87 11.31 -26.39
C LEU A 47 -12.35 12.60 -27.06
N SER A 48 -11.90 13.76 -26.57
CA SER A 48 -12.26 15.04 -27.19
C SER A 48 -11.79 15.15 -28.63
N THR A 49 -10.60 14.60 -28.92
CA THR A 49 -10.03 14.53 -30.26
C THR A 49 -10.79 13.55 -31.14
N LEU A 50 -11.15 12.39 -30.59
CA LEU A 50 -11.83 11.32 -31.33
C LEU A 50 -13.26 11.70 -31.75
N PHE A 51 -14.00 12.39 -30.87
CA PHE A 51 -15.40 12.76 -31.09
C PHE A 51 -15.59 14.24 -31.48
N GLU A 52 -14.49 14.96 -31.70
CA GLU A 52 -14.50 16.40 -32.03
C GLU A 52 -15.39 17.22 -31.07
N CYS A 53 -15.38 16.85 -29.78
CA CYS A 53 -16.25 17.40 -28.75
C CYS A 53 -15.43 17.75 -27.50
N GLU A 54 -15.80 18.82 -26.79
CA GLU A 54 -15.12 19.15 -25.53
C GLU A 54 -15.62 18.24 -24.40
N ILE A 55 -14.79 17.27 -24.02
CA ILE A 55 -15.08 16.35 -22.91
C ILE A 55 -14.22 16.74 -21.72
N PRO A 56 -14.80 17.34 -20.65
CA PRO A 56 -14.03 17.66 -19.46
C PRO A 56 -13.66 16.39 -18.70
N TYR A 57 -12.43 16.33 -18.18
CA TYR A 57 -11.91 15.13 -17.51
C TYR A 57 -12.71 14.70 -16.28
N ARG A 58 -13.36 15.65 -15.58
CA ARG A 58 -14.26 15.32 -14.47
C ARG A 58 -15.46 14.54 -14.96
N SER A 59 -16.14 15.00 -16.01
CA SER A 59 -17.29 14.29 -16.57
C SER A 59 -16.90 12.91 -17.09
N ALA A 60 -15.75 12.76 -17.75
CA ALA A 60 -15.27 11.44 -18.19
C ALA A 60 -15.03 10.49 -17.01
N ARG A 61 -14.45 10.99 -15.91
CA ARG A 61 -14.24 10.22 -14.70
C ARG A 61 -15.56 9.85 -14.02
N ASP A 62 -16.44 10.82 -13.81
CA ASP A 62 -17.71 10.63 -13.11
C ASP A 62 -18.61 9.67 -13.89
N HIS A 63 -18.62 9.77 -15.22
CA HIS A 63 -19.36 8.85 -16.08
C HIS A 63 -18.81 7.42 -16.05
N TYR A 64 -17.47 7.28 -16.05
CA TYR A 64 -16.84 5.97 -15.83
C TYR A 64 -17.21 5.37 -14.46
N GLU A 65 -17.14 6.16 -13.39
CA GLU A 65 -17.50 5.70 -12.05
C GLU A 65 -18.98 5.27 -11.98
N PHE A 66 -19.87 6.02 -12.63
CA PHE A 66 -21.28 5.69 -12.78
C PHE A 66 -21.52 4.38 -13.55
N MET A 67 -20.83 4.16 -14.68
CA MET A 67 -20.93 2.90 -15.45
C MET A 67 -20.49 1.70 -14.61
N VAL A 68 -19.39 1.83 -13.86
CA VAL A 68 -18.89 0.76 -12.99
C VAL A 68 -19.86 0.48 -11.84
N GLU A 69 -20.43 1.51 -11.22
CA GLU A 69 -21.41 1.35 -10.13
C GLU A 69 -22.70 0.70 -10.62
N THR A 70 -23.20 1.14 -11.78
CA THR A 70 -24.38 0.56 -12.43
C THR A 70 -24.14 -0.91 -12.75
N PHE A 71 -22.99 -1.24 -13.35
CA PHE A 71 -22.60 -2.60 -13.65
C PHE A 71 -22.58 -3.49 -12.41
N LYS A 72 -21.93 -3.05 -11.33
CA LYS A 72 -21.89 -3.79 -10.06
C LYS A 72 -23.27 -3.98 -9.44
N SER A 73 -24.15 -2.98 -9.57
CA SER A 73 -25.51 -3.05 -9.04
C SER A 73 -26.36 -4.04 -9.84
N THR A 74 -26.22 -4.04 -11.17
CA THR A 74 -26.91 -4.98 -12.06
C THR A 74 -26.40 -6.42 -11.90
N ASP A 75 -25.09 -6.66 -11.90
CA ASP A 75 -24.50 -7.99 -11.64
C ASP A 75 -24.95 -8.52 -10.27
N LYS A 76 -24.92 -7.66 -9.23
CA LYS A 76 -25.41 -8.03 -7.90
C LYS A 76 -26.91 -8.36 -7.92
N ALA A 77 -27.74 -7.59 -8.62
CA ALA A 77 -29.17 -7.84 -8.74
C ALA A 77 -29.45 -9.16 -9.48
N GLN A 78 -28.75 -9.42 -10.59
CA GLN A 78 -28.85 -10.67 -11.36
C GLN A 78 -28.45 -11.89 -10.52
N ARG A 79 -27.34 -11.81 -9.77
CA ARG A 79 -26.92 -12.87 -8.84
C ARG A 79 -27.92 -13.12 -7.72
N LEU A 80 -28.52 -12.06 -7.17
CA LEU A 80 -29.47 -12.17 -6.07
C LEU A 80 -30.83 -12.72 -6.52
N TRP A 81 -31.27 -12.40 -7.74
CA TRP A 81 -32.58 -12.81 -8.24
C TRP A 81 -32.53 -14.08 -9.11
N GLY A 82 -31.35 -14.60 -9.43
CA GLY A 82 -31.19 -15.80 -10.26
C GLY A 82 -31.71 -15.61 -11.69
N THR A 83 -32.07 -14.38 -12.05
CA THR A 83 -32.51 -13.98 -13.38
C THR A 83 -31.25 -13.77 -14.22
N GLY A 84 -30.74 -14.85 -14.81
CA GLY A 84 -29.83 -14.75 -15.95
C GLY A 84 -30.63 -14.20 -17.12
N SER A 85 -30.76 -12.87 -17.19
CA SER A 85 -31.31 -12.23 -18.38
C SER A 85 -30.33 -12.50 -19.52
N ASP A 86 -30.84 -13.02 -20.64
CA ASP A 86 -30.14 -13.17 -21.92
C ASP A 86 -29.91 -11.78 -22.54
N GLU A 87 -29.25 -10.91 -21.79
CA GLU A 87 -28.79 -9.63 -22.28
C GLU A 87 -27.47 -9.92 -22.98
N GLU A 88 -27.45 -9.74 -24.30
CA GLU A 88 -26.26 -9.86 -25.14
C GLU A 88 -25.07 -9.23 -24.39
N VAL A 89 -24.04 -10.05 -24.10
CA VAL A 89 -22.87 -9.59 -23.34
C VAL A 89 -22.08 -8.64 -24.24
N THR A 90 -22.51 -7.39 -24.25
CA THR A 90 -21.93 -6.32 -25.05
C THR A 90 -20.45 -6.17 -24.68
N GLU A 91 -19.64 -5.72 -25.64
CA GLU A 91 -18.22 -5.43 -25.40
C GLU A 91 -18.03 -4.51 -24.17
N GLN A 92 -18.98 -3.59 -23.94
CA GLN A 92 -19.01 -2.71 -22.78
C GLN A 92 -19.06 -3.49 -21.45
N VAL A 93 -19.91 -4.52 -21.36
CA VAL A 93 -20.03 -5.37 -20.18
C VAL A 93 -18.75 -6.17 -19.93
N GLN A 94 -18.13 -6.70 -20.97
CA GLN A 94 -16.86 -7.45 -20.85
C GLN A 94 -15.73 -6.54 -20.38
N LEU A 95 -15.59 -5.34 -20.96
CA LEU A 95 -14.59 -4.37 -20.53
C LEU A 95 -14.80 -3.91 -19.08
N LEU A 96 -16.06 -3.71 -18.66
CA LEU A 96 -16.38 -3.35 -17.28
C LEU A 96 -16.03 -4.46 -16.29
N GLN A 97 -16.34 -5.72 -16.62
CA GLN A 97 -15.97 -6.88 -15.80
C GLN A 97 -14.44 -6.98 -15.66
N ASP A 98 -13.71 -6.95 -16.77
CA ASP A 98 -12.24 -7.01 -16.80
C ASP A 98 -11.59 -5.89 -15.97
N LEU A 99 -12.09 -4.67 -16.09
CA LEU A 99 -11.59 -3.51 -15.33
C LEU A 99 -11.86 -3.66 -13.82
N VAL A 100 -13.03 -4.17 -13.44
CA VAL A 100 -13.38 -4.41 -12.04
C VAL A 100 -12.50 -5.52 -11.45
N ASP A 101 -12.31 -6.63 -12.16
CA ASP A 101 -11.51 -7.77 -11.70
C ASP A 101 -10.03 -7.40 -11.59
N ARG A 102 -9.48 -6.70 -12.59
CA ARG A 102 -8.10 -6.19 -12.56
C ARG A 102 -7.87 -5.27 -11.37
N ARG A 103 -8.85 -4.41 -11.06
CA ARG A 103 -8.77 -3.51 -9.90
C ARG A 103 -8.78 -4.28 -8.59
N ALA A 104 -9.66 -5.26 -8.44
CA ALA A 104 -9.70 -6.13 -7.25
C ALA A 104 -8.38 -6.89 -7.06
N ALA A 105 -7.83 -7.47 -8.13
CA ALA A 105 -6.53 -8.16 -8.10
C ALA A 105 -5.37 -7.22 -7.70
N THR A 106 -5.39 -5.97 -8.20
CA THR A 106 -4.36 -4.96 -7.89
C THR A 106 -4.44 -4.50 -6.43
N ASP A 107 -5.65 -4.27 -5.90
CA ASP A 107 -5.86 -3.90 -4.50
C ASP A 107 -5.40 -5.04 -3.55
N GLU A 108 -5.74 -6.30 -3.86
CA GLU A 108 -5.28 -7.47 -3.08
C GLU A 108 -3.77 -7.69 -3.15
N ALA A 109 -3.13 -7.43 -4.31
CA ALA A 109 -1.68 -7.50 -4.45
C ALA A 109 -0.97 -6.40 -3.64
N LYS A 110 -1.49 -5.17 -3.63
CA LYS A 110 -0.96 -4.05 -2.83
C LYS A 110 -1.10 -4.33 -1.33
N LYS A 111 -2.24 -4.87 -0.89
CA LYS A 111 -2.50 -5.28 0.49
C LYS A 111 -1.55 -6.41 0.93
N SER A 112 -1.35 -7.41 0.08
CA SER A 112 -0.47 -8.55 0.35
C SER A 112 1.02 -8.15 0.45
N LYS A 113 1.47 -7.17 -0.35
CA LYS A 113 2.82 -6.59 -0.22
C LYS A 113 2.99 -5.85 1.11
N LYS A 114 2.02 -5.02 1.48
CA LYS A 114 2.04 -4.29 2.75
C LYS A 114 2.01 -5.23 3.96
N ASP A 115 1.20 -6.29 3.90
CA ASP A 115 1.13 -7.33 4.94
C ASP A 115 2.46 -8.08 5.09
N LYS A 116 3.07 -8.49 3.97
CA LYS A 116 4.38 -9.17 3.99
C LYS A 116 5.50 -8.28 4.53
N GLU A 117 5.49 -6.99 4.20
CA GLU A 117 6.44 -6.03 4.76
C GLU A 117 6.18 -5.75 6.25
N GLN A 118 4.92 -5.63 6.65
CA GLN A 118 4.56 -5.44 8.05
C GLN A 118 4.95 -6.66 8.89
N LYS A 119 4.69 -7.87 8.41
CA LYS A 119 5.09 -9.12 9.06
C LYS A 119 6.62 -9.27 9.17
N LYS A 120 7.37 -8.80 8.16
CA LYS A 120 8.84 -8.75 8.25
C LYS A 120 9.33 -7.75 9.30
N ARG A 121 8.71 -6.57 9.37
CA ARG A 121 9.05 -5.54 10.36
C ARG A 121 8.77 -6.01 11.79
N ASP A 122 7.59 -6.58 12.00
CA ASP A 122 7.14 -7.12 13.30
C ASP A 122 8.05 -8.27 13.76
N SER A 123 8.42 -9.17 12.85
CA SER A 123 9.36 -10.26 13.15
C SER A 123 10.75 -9.77 13.54
N LEU A 124 11.27 -8.70 12.91
CA LEU A 124 12.57 -8.10 13.24
C LEU A 124 12.53 -7.40 14.61
N GLU A 125 11.46 -6.68 14.92
CA GLU A 125 11.26 -6.02 16.21
C GLU A 125 11.13 -7.02 17.37
N SER A 126 10.38 -8.10 17.15
CA SER A 126 10.24 -9.19 18.11
C SER A 126 11.59 -9.88 18.37
N THR A 127 12.37 -10.16 17.32
CA THR A 127 13.70 -10.77 17.45
C THR A 127 14.68 -9.83 18.20
N GLY A 128 14.65 -8.53 17.88
CA GLY A 128 15.47 -7.52 18.57
C GLY A 128 15.12 -7.42 20.06
N SER A 129 13.84 -7.38 20.40
CA SER A 129 13.36 -7.34 21.78
C SER A 129 13.81 -8.57 22.57
N GLN A 130 13.76 -9.75 21.95
CA GLN A 130 14.19 -10.99 22.59
C GLN A 130 15.70 -11.02 22.88
N LEU A 131 16.54 -10.52 21.97
CA LEU A 131 17.98 -10.40 22.19
C LEU A 131 18.33 -9.41 23.31
N CYS A 132 17.61 -8.28 23.40
CA CYS A 132 17.80 -7.31 24.49
C CYS A 132 17.47 -7.93 25.86
N LEU A 133 16.32 -8.59 25.98
CA LEU A 133 15.92 -9.28 27.21
C LEU A 133 16.91 -10.39 27.60
N GLU A 134 17.47 -11.10 26.63
CA GLU A 134 18.46 -12.14 26.87
C GLU A 134 19.81 -11.56 27.32
N ALA A 135 20.23 -10.41 26.76
CA ALA A 135 21.42 -9.69 27.18
C ALA A 135 21.28 -9.13 28.60
N GLU A 136 20.14 -8.52 28.93
CA GLU A 136 19.81 -8.04 30.28
C GLU A 136 19.88 -9.16 31.31
N GLN A 137 19.29 -10.32 31.02
CA GLN A 137 19.38 -11.49 31.89
C GLN A 137 20.82 -11.98 32.08
N ARG A 138 21.66 -11.94 31.03
CA ARG A 138 23.08 -12.30 31.15
C ARG A 138 23.86 -11.31 32.02
N VAL A 139 23.57 -10.02 31.91
CA VAL A 139 24.19 -8.98 32.74
C VAL A 139 23.78 -9.16 34.20
N VAL A 140 22.49 -9.37 34.48
CA VAL A 140 21.97 -9.65 35.83
C VAL A 140 22.59 -10.92 36.42
N LYS A 141 22.71 -12.00 35.62
CA LYS A 141 23.32 -13.25 36.08
C LYS A 141 24.80 -13.07 36.43
N ARG A 142 25.55 -12.28 35.64
CA ARG A 142 26.94 -11.91 35.94
C ARG A 142 27.05 -11.06 37.19
N GLN A 143 26.19 -10.05 37.37
CA GLN A 143 26.16 -9.23 38.57
C GLN A 143 25.89 -10.08 39.83
N ARG A 144 24.94 -11.01 39.76
CA ARG A 144 24.61 -11.91 40.88
C ARG A 144 25.77 -12.85 41.25
N SER A 145 26.51 -13.36 40.26
CA SER A 145 27.71 -14.18 40.51
C SER A 145 28.86 -13.37 41.11
N VAL A 146 29.03 -12.11 40.70
CA VAL A 146 30.04 -11.21 41.28
C VAL A 146 29.67 -10.85 42.73
N SER A 147 28.39 -10.57 43.01
CA SER A 147 27.90 -10.32 44.38
C SER A 147 27.97 -11.55 45.30
N SER A 148 27.92 -12.78 44.75
CA SER A 148 28.10 -14.02 45.52
C SER A 148 29.56 -14.40 45.78
N VAL A 149 30.50 -13.83 45.03
CA VAL A 149 31.95 -14.02 45.26
C VAL A 149 32.45 -13.04 46.34
N THR A 150 31.86 -11.85 46.46
CA THR A 150 32.24 -10.84 47.46
C THR A 150 31.73 -11.11 48.88
N THR A 151 31.07 -12.24 49.16
CA THR A 151 30.68 -12.63 50.53
C THR A 151 31.63 -13.65 51.17
N LYS A 152 32.74 -14.01 50.52
CA LYS A 152 33.90 -14.53 51.23
C LYS A 152 34.81 -13.35 51.56
N LYS A 153 34.90 -13.02 52.86
CA LYS A 153 35.90 -12.13 53.45
C LYS A 153 37.26 -12.33 52.77
N GLU A 154 37.62 -11.43 51.86
CA GLU A 154 39.00 -11.24 51.45
C GLU A 154 39.48 -9.97 52.15
N ASP A 155 40.53 -10.16 52.93
CA ASP A 155 41.11 -9.17 53.80
C ASP A 155 41.70 -8.03 52.96
N PRO A 156 41.30 -6.76 53.20
CA PRO A 156 41.75 -5.62 52.40
C PRO A 156 43.26 -5.35 52.48
N ASP A 157 44.00 -6.05 53.36
CA ASP A 157 45.45 -5.93 53.48
C ASP A 157 46.22 -6.61 52.34
N ALA A 158 45.69 -7.68 51.75
CA ALA A 158 46.39 -8.45 50.71
C ALA A 158 46.48 -7.69 49.36
N VAL A 159 45.44 -6.93 49.01
CA VAL A 159 45.41 -6.15 47.76
C VAL A 159 46.29 -4.90 47.86
N ALA A 160 46.47 -4.36 49.07
CA ALA A 160 47.34 -3.21 49.30
C ALA A 160 48.83 -3.56 49.19
N GLN A 161 49.23 -4.76 49.62
CA GLN A 161 50.62 -5.22 49.51
C GLN A 161 51.06 -5.48 48.06
N ASP A 162 50.18 -6.04 47.22
CA ASP A 162 50.49 -6.33 45.81
C ASP A 162 50.71 -5.05 44.99
N LEU A 163 49.93 -3.99 45.28
CA LEU A 163 50.07 -2.69 44.60
C LEU A 163 51.38 -1.97 44.97
N LEU A 164 51.83 -2.11 46.23
CA LEU A 164 53.09 -1.52 46.70
C LEU A 164 54.33 -2.23 46.15
N GLU A 165 54.27 -3.56 45.93
CA GLU A 165 55.35 -4.30 45.28
C GLU A 165 55.50 -3.94 43.80
N PHE A 166 54.39 -3.66 43.11
CA PHE A 166 54.41 -3.29 41.69
C PHE A 166 55.07 -1.91 41.47
N GLU A 167 54.85 -0.96 42.38
CA GLU A 167 55.45 0.37 42.32
C GLU A 167 56.96 0.34 42.61
N LYS A 168 57.39 -0.53 43.53
CA LYS A 168 58.82 -0.69 43.88
C LYS A 168 59.65 -1.30 42.75
N LYS A 169 59.02 -2.08 41.86
CA LYS A 169 59.66 -2.72 40.72
C LYS A 169 59.82 -1.81 39.49
N LYS A 170 59.18 -0.63 39.50
CA LYS A 170 59.23 0.33 38.38
C LYS A 170 60.33 1.39 38.52
N ALA A 171 61.06 1.39 39.63
CA ALA A 171 62.06 2.39 39.97
C ALA A 171 63.51 1.88 39.92
N PHE A 172 63.83 0.96 39.00
CA PHE A 172 65.21 0.64 38.65
C PHE A 172 65.39 0.57 37.13
#